data_AF-A0A1G0SCS1-F1
#
_entry.id   AF-A0A1G0SCS1-F1
#
_cell.length_a   1.000
_cell.length_b   1.000
_cell.length_c   1.000
_cell.angle_alpha   90.00
_cell.angle_beta   90.00
_cell.angle_gamma   90.00
#
_symmetry.space_group_name_H-M   'P 1'
#
loop_
_entity.id
_entity.type
_entity.pdbx_description
1 polymer ?
#
loop_
_entity_poly.entity_id
_entity_poly.type
_entity_poly.pdbx_seq_one_letter_code
_entity_poly.pdbx_strand_id
1 'polypeptide(L)'
;MYLKKKNINDPLKRFVEKENSKEVSPMNPPESYSYSGVEEVPYEQMSNALKQLIEEHKLFTEMLVEFETSLIKWGHQNWIFDKDINRGLKNFFIFINEKIPAHNYKEEKFLFPGLRRKLIESGEYNKEDHSKTAIEVLEDEHIKISQAGAVVFNFLGLASKLNHKPSKGIIFQITYEQGIKIVETMKLHIFMEDKTLFPLAMKLFTQDELNDIDRRFFTPL
;
A
#
# COMPACT_ATOMS: atom_id res chain seq x y z
N MET A 1 -13.42 53.36 -25.31
CA MET A 1 -12.50 53.91 -24.28
C MET A 1 -12.95 53.38 -22.92
N TYR A 2 -11.99 53.16 -22.02
CA TYR A 2 -12.07 52.53 -20.68
C TYR A 2 -11.77 51.03 -20.56
N LEU A 3 -10.47 50.78 -20.42
CA LEU A 3 -9.84 49.63 -19.76
C LEU A 3 -10.33 49.52 -18.30
N LYS A 4 -10.90 48.39 -17.91
CA LYS A 4 -11.08 48.04 -16.49
C LYS A 4 -9.77 47.44 -15.97
N LYS A 5 -9.18 48.10 -14.98
CA LYS A 5 -7.91 47.77 -14.31
C LYS A 5 -7.86 46.29 -13.89
N LYS A 6 -6.77 45.59 -14.26
CA LYS A 6 -6.38 44.29 -13.69
C LYS A 6 -6.15 44.47 -12.19
N ASN A 7 -6.82 43.66 -11.38
CA ASN A 7 -6.51 43.55 -9.95
C ASN A 7 -5.20 42.78 -9.82
N ILE A 8 -4.22 43.36 -9.12
CA ILE A 8 -2.81 42.98 -9.10
C ILE A 8 -2.48 41.87 -8.08
N ASN A 9 -3.48 41.32 -7.37
CA ASN A 9 -3.26 40.25 -6.40
C ASN A 9 -4.22 39.08 -6.65
N ASP A 10 -3.85 38.16 -7.54
CA ASP A 10 -4.38 36.80 -7.52
C ASP A 10 -3.49 35.99 -6.56
N PRO A 11 -4.00 35.54 -5.39
CA PRO A 11 -3.21 34.79 -4.42
C PRO A 11 -2.88 33.37 -4.90
N LEU A 12 -3.47 32.91 -6.01
CA LEU A 12 -3.21 31.59 -6.58
C LEU A 12 -2.15 31.69 -7.67
N LYS A 13 -0.91 31.37 -7.30
CA LYS A 13 0.18 31.09 -8.24
C LYS A 13 -0.20 29.85 -9.08
N ARG A 14 -0.78 30.07 -10.27
CA ARG A 14 -1.26 28.97 -11.15
C ARG A 14 -0.17 28.34 -12.03
N PHE A 15 1.05 28.84 -11.97
CA PHE A 15 2.20 28.23 -12.63
C PHE A 15 3.41 28.35 -11.69
N VAL A 16 3.97 27.20 -11.33
CA VAL A 16 5.25 27.12 -10.63
C VAL A 16 6.34 27.24 -11.69
N GLU A 17 7.00 28.40 -11.75
CA GLU A 17 8.27 28.51 -12.45
C GLU A 17 9.30 27.65 -11.70
N LYS A 18 9.99 26.78 -12.44
CA LYS A 18 11.02 25.87 -11.91
C LYS A 18 12.22 26.69 -11.42
N GLU A 19 12.30 26.91 -10.12
CA GLU A 19 13.57 27.23 -9.46
C GLU A 19 14.37 25.94 -9.25
N ASN A 20 15.69 26.01 -9.44
CA ASN A 20 16.67 24.92 -9.41
C ASN A 20 16.71 24.13 -8.08
N SER A 21 15.70 23.31 -7.82
CA SER A 21 15.79 22.18 -6.89
C SER A 21 16.03 20.91 -7.69
N LYS A 22 17.01 20.10 -7.29
CA LYS A 22 17.25 18.74 -7.82
C LYS A 22 15.90 18.07 -8.11
N GLU A 23 15.65 17.74 -9.37
CA GLU A 23 14.41 17.07 -9.77
C GLU A 23 14.29 15.75 -8.99
N VAL A 24 13.45 15.76 -7.95
CA VAL A 24 12.95 14.54 -7.34
C VAL A 24 12.03 13.95 -8.39
N SER A 25 12.53 12.94 -9.11
CA SER A 25 11.70 12.20 -10.06
C SER A 25 10.45 11.72 -9.32
N PRO A 26 9.24 11.83 -9.90
CA PRO A 26 8.04 11.17 -9.37
C PRO A 26 8.21 9.66 -9.24
N MET A 27 9.23 9.09 -9.89
CA MET A 27 9.61 7.68 -9.82
C MET A 27 10.62 7.37 -8.71
N ASN A 28 11.17 8.37 -8.03
CA ASN A 28 12.02 8.14 -6.87
C ASN A 28 11.10 7.75 -5.71
N PRO A 29 11.32 6.59 -5.07
CA PRO A 29 10.54 6.25 -3.90
C PRO A 29 10.76 7.32 -2.82
N PRO A 30 9.70 7.70 -2.07
CA PRO A 30 9.81 8.66 -0.96
C PRO A 30 10.97 8.34 0.00
N GLU A 31 11.46 9.34 0.76
CA GLU A 31 12.51 9.13 1.76
C GLU A 31 12.19 8.00 2.77
N SER A 32 10.90 7.70 2.99
CA SER A 32 10.46 6.57 3.82
C SER A 32 10.93 5.18 3.33
N TYR A 33 11.40 5.07 2.08
CA TYR A 33 11.95 3.84 1.50
C TYR A 33 13.48 3.72 1.64
N SER A 34 14.15 4.67 2.28
CA SER A 34 15.62 4.79 2.20
C SER A 34 16.39 4.27 3.42
N TYR A 35 15.76 4.07 4.58
CA TYR A 35 16.45 3.53 5.76
C TYR A 35 15.49 2.92 6.79
N SER A 36 15.54 1.60 7.00
CA SER A 36 14.80 0.92 8.08
C SER A 36 15.55 0.89 9.41
N GLY A 37 16.84 1.21 9.43
CA GLY A 37 17.69 1.11 10.63
C GLY A 37 17.95 -0.31 11.13
N VAL A 38 17.40 -1.32 10.45
CA VAL A 38 17.55 -2.74 10.76
C VAL A 38 18.53 -3.36 9.77
N GLU A 39 19.44 -4.19 10.25
CA GLU A 39 20.38 -4.91 9.40
C GLU A 39 19.62 -5.89 8.49
N GLU A 40 19.90 -5.85 7.19
CA GLU A 40 19.26 -6.76 6.24
C GLU A 40 19.66 -8.20 6.52
N VAL A 41 18.66 -9.08 6.58
CA VAL A 41 18.86 -10.53 6.62
C VAL A 41 18.74 -11.05 5.18
N PRO A 42 19.75 -11.75 4.64
CA PRO A 42 19.67 -12.33 3.30
C PRO A 42 18.46 -13.27 3.17
N TYR A 43 17.78 -13.22 2.02
CA TYR A 43 16.58 -14.03 1.75
C TYR A 43 16.81 -15.52 2.05
N GLU A 44 17.98 -16.05 1.69
CA GLU A 44 18.37 -17.45 1.88
C GLU A 44 18.40 -17.86 3.35
N GLN A 45 18.67 -16.91 4.24
CA GLN A 45 18.77 -17.12 5.69
C GLN A 45 17.44 -16.95 6.41
N MET A 46 16.39 -16.48 5.74
CA MET A 46 15.06 -16.33 6.34
C MET A 46 14.38 -17.68 6.57
N SER A 47 13.47 -17.73 7.55
CA SER A 47 12.59 -18.89 7.78
C SER A 47 11.66 -19.14 6.59
N ASN A 48 11.09 -20.34 6.48
CA ASN A 48 10.27 -20.67 5.32
C ASN A 48 8.96 -19.88 5.30
N ALA A 49 8.38 -19.60 6.46
CA ALA A 49 7.19 -18.74 6.58
C ALA A 49 7.47 -17.33 6.04
N LEU A 50 8.59 -16.71 6.44
CA LEU A 50 8.95 -15.36 5.98
C LEU A 50 9.28 -15.34 4.48
N LYS A 51 9.98 -16.36 3.97
CA LYS A 51 10.21 -16.52 2.53
C LYS A 51 8.89 -16.57 1.76
N GLN A 52 7.92 -17.34 2.25
CA GLN A 52 6.61 -17.47 1.61
C GLN A 52 5.85 -16.13 1.60
N LEU A 53 5.90 -15.35 2.69
CA LEU A 53 5.30 -14.02 2.73
C LEU A 53 5.96 -13.05 1.73
N ILE A 54 7.29 -13.06 1.62
CA ILE A 54 8.04 -12.27 0.64
C ILE A 54 7.71 -12.67 -0.81
N GLU A 55 7.59 -13.96 -1.10
CA GLU A 55 7.18 -14.41 -2.43
C GLU A 55 5.76 -13.94 -2.77
N GLU A 56 4.87 -13.89 -1.78
CA GLU A 56 3.54 -13.29 -1.97
C GLU A 56 3.62 -11.79 -2.23
N HIS A 57 4.46 -11.05 -1.50
CA HIS A 57 4.71 -9.63 -1.74
C HIS A 57 5.23 -9.31 -3.14
N LYS A 58 6.03 -10.20 -3.74
CA LYS A 58 6.45 -10.06 -5.15
C LYS A 58 5.25 -10.11 -6.08
N LEU A 59 4.36 -11.08 -5.90
CA LEU A 59 3.11 -11.18 -6.67
C LEU A 59 2.20 -9.96 -6.44
N PHE A 60 2.18 -9.43 -5.22
CA PHE A 60 1.39 -8.25 -4.87
C PHE A 60 1.91 -7.04 -5.62
N THR A 61 3.23 -6.87 -5.65
CA THR A 61 3.91 -5.77 -6.34
C THR A 61 3.64 -5.81 -7.85
N GLU A 62 3.73 -6.98 -8.49
CA GLU A 62 3.40 -7.13 -9.91
C GLU A 62 1.96 -6.72 -10.22
N MET A 63 1.02 -7.18 -9.39
CA MET A 63 -0.41 -6.85 -9.53
C MET A 63 -0.65 -5.35 -9.31
N LEU A 64 0.01 -4.72 -8.33
CA LEU A 64 -0.07 -3.28 -8.08
C LEU A 64 0.42 -2.46 -9.27
N VAL A 65 1.47 -2.90 -9.96
CA VAL A 65 1.97 -2.23 -11.18
C VAL A 65 0.92 -2.30 -12.30
N GLU A 66 0.26 -3.44 -12.52
CA GLU A 66 -0.83 -3.55 -13.51
C GLU A 66 -2.00 -2.62 -13.15
N PHE A 67 -2.39 -2.59 -11.89
CA PHE A 67 -3.48 -1.75 -11.38
C PHE A 67 -3.17 -0.26 -11.53
N GLU A 68 -2.00 0.19 -11.06
CA GLU A 68 -1.52 1.57 -11.16
C GLU A 68 -1.45 2.04 -12.61
N THR A 69 -0.88 1.20 -13.49
CA THR A 69 -0.82 1.49 -14.94
C THR A 69 -2.23 1.69 -15.51
N SER A 70 -3.19 0.86 -15.10
CA SER A 70 -4.58 0.94 -15.55
C SER A 70 -5.27 2.20 -15.03
N LEU A 71 -5.03 2.60 -13.77
CA LEU A 71 -5.55 3.84 -13.19
C LEU A 71 -5.00 5.08 -13.93
N ILE A 72 -3.68 5.15 -14.13
CA ILE A 72 -3.03 6.27 -14.83
C ILE A 72 -3.58 6.40 -16.25
N LYS A 73 -3.65 5.27 -16.98
CA LYS A 73 -4.23 5.24 -18.32
C LYS A 73 -5.68 5.72 -18.32
N TRP A 74 -6.49 5.27 -17.37
CA TRP A 74 -7.88 5.66 -17.23
C TRP A 74 -8.06 7.16 -16.96
N GLY A 75 -7.22 7.74 -16.10
CA GLY A 75 -7.18 9.19 -15.84
C GLY A 75 -6.82 9.99 -17.09
N HIS A 76 -5.78 9.58 -17.83
CA HIS A 76 -5.38 10.24 -19.07
C HIS A 76 -6.43 10.15 -20.19
N GLN A 77 -7.26 9.12 -20.18
CA GLN A 77 -8.34 8.92 -21.15
C GLN A 77 -9.66 9.62 -20.76
N ASN A 78 -9.64 10.56 -19.81
CA ASN A 78 -10.84 11.25 -19.32
C ASN A 78 -11.93 10.27 -18.85
N TRP A 79 -11.51 9.25 -18.11
CA TRP A 79 -12.39 8.23 -17.51
C TRP A 79 -13.08 7.28 -18.51
N ILE A 80 -12.60 7.22 -19.75
CA ILE A 80 -13.09 6.27 -20.74
C ILE A 80 -12.50 4.89 -20.46
N PHE A 81 -13.36 3.87 -20.39
CA PHE A 81 -12.92 2.49 -20.20
C PHE A 81 -12.60 1.83 -21.53
N ASP A 82 -11.45 1.15 -21.59
CA ASP A 82 -11.11 0.21 -22.64
C ASP A 82 -10.91 -1.21 -22.08
N LYS A 83 -10.57 -2.17 -22.94
CA LYS A 83 -10.40 -3.58 -22.53
C LYS A 83 -9.25 -3.77 -21.55
N ASP A 84 -8.15 -3.02 -21.69
CA ASP A 84 -6.98 -3.17 -20.83
C ASP A 84 -7.22 -2.56 -19.46
N ILE A 85 -7.82 -1.36 -19.40
CA ILE A 85 -8.22 -0.71 -18.15
C ILE A 85 -9.18 -1.63 -17.38
N ASN A 86 -10.21 -2.14 -18.06
CA ASN A 86 -11.16 -3.05 -17.43
C ASN A 86 -10.49 -4.33 -16.91
N ARG A 87 -9.52 -4.88 -17.64
CA ARG A 87 -8.77 -6.06 -17.21
C ARG A 87 -7.96 -5.76 -15.94
N GLY A 88 -7.15 -4.71 -15.93
CA GLY A 88 -6.29 -4.40 -14.79
C GLY A 88 -7.09 -4.06 -13.52
N LEU A 89 -8.17 -3.28 -13.64
CA LEU A 89 -9.07 -3.03 -12.51
C LEU A 89 -9.74 -4.32 -12.01
N LYS A 90 -10.24 -5.18 -12.92
CA LYS A 90 -10.85 -6.45 -12.55
C LYS A 90 -9.87 -7.39 -11.85
N ASN A 91 -8.66 -7.52 -12.38
CA ASN A 91 -7.61 -8.36 -11.81
C ASN A 91 -7.28 -7.89 -10.39
N PHE A 92 -7.15 -6.59 -10.18
CA PHE A 92 -6.96 -6.01 -8.85
C PHE A 92 -8.08 -6.40 -7.87
N PHE A 93 -9.35 -6.27 -8.27
CA PHE A 93 -10.47 -6.60 -7.38
C PHE A 93 -10.59 -8.08 -7.05
N ILE A 94 -10.26 -8.97 -8.00
CA ILE A 94 -10.16 -10.41 -7.72
C ILE A 94 -9.04 -10.66 -6.72
N PHE A 95 -7.89 -10.03 -6.95
CA PHE A 95 -6.69 -10.21 -6.14
C PHE A 95 -6.88 -9.78 -4.68
N ILE A 96 -7.40 -8.56 -4.45
CA ILE A 96 -7.66 -8.03 -3.10
C ILE A 96 -8.74 -8.82 -2.36
N ASN A 97 -9.64 -9.51 -3.07
CA ASN A 97 -10.67 -10.33 -2.45
C ASN A 97 -10.17 -11.74 -2.10
N GLU A 98 -9.27 -12.31 -2.89
CA GLU A 98 -8.87 -13.71 -2.75
C GLU A 98 -7.48 -13.91 -2.11
N LYS A 99 -6.51 -13.04 -2.40
CA LYS A 99 -5.10 -13.24 -2.01
C LYS A 99 -4.73 -12.46 -0.77
N ILE A 100 -5.11 -11.19 -0.70
CA ILE A 100 -4.77 -10.32 0.44
C ILE A 100 -5.34 -10.85 1.76
N PRO A 101 -6.62 -11.24 1.88
CA PRO A 101 -7.15 -11.74 3.15
C PRO A 101 -6.45 -13.02 3.63
N ALA A 102 -6.07 -13.90 2.70
CA ALA A 102 -5.34 -15.11 3.03
C ALA A 102 -3.90 -14.83 3.50
N HIS A 103 -3.25 -13.84 2.91
CA HIS A 103 -1.94 -13.35 3.33
C HIS A 103 -2.00 -12.75 4.74
N ASN A 104 -2.84 -11.73 4.93
CA ASN A 104 -3.01 -11.02 6.20
C ASN A 104 -3.39 -12.00 7.32
N TYR A 105 -4.24 -12.98 7.04
CA TYR A 105 -4.59 -14.02 8.01
C TYR A 105 -3.36 -14.78 8.50
N LYS A 106 -2.41 -15.13 7.63
CA LYS A 106 -1.22 -15.87 8.06
C LYS A 106 -0.34 -15.03 8.97
N GLU A 107 -0.20 -13.75 8.66
CA GLU A 107 0.56 -12.82 9.48
C GLU A 107 -0.10 -12.62 10.85
N GLU A 108 -1.35 -12.19 10.85
CA GLU A 108 -2.16 -11.92 12.05
C GLU A 108 -2.34 -13.15 12.94
N LYS A 109 -2.39 -14.35 12.34
CA LYS A 109 -2.58 -15.60 13.08
C LYS A 109 -1.28 -16.19 13.61
N PHE A 110 -0.24 -16.23 12.79
CA PHE A 110 0.94 -17.06 13.06
C PHE A 110 2.19 -16.26 13.42
N LEU A 111 2.38 -15.07 12.83
CA LEU A 111 3.60 -14.28 12.98
C LEU A 111 3.42 -13.14 14.00
N PHE A 112 2.47 -12.25 13.74
CA PHE A 112 2.27 -11.00 14.47
C PHE A 112 2.04 -11.17 15.98
N PRO A 113 1.29 -12.18 16.47
CA PRO A 113 1.09 -12.34 17.90
C PRO A 113 2.39 -12.63 18.66
N GLY A 114 3.28 -13.44 18.06
CA GLY A 114 4.58 -13.73 18.63
C GLY A 114 5.51 -12.52 18.54
N LEU A 115 5.52 -11.86 17.38
CA LEU A 115 6.44 -10.78 17.09
C LEU A 115 6.13 -9.54 17.93
N ARG A 116 4.84 -9.23 18.14
CA ARG A 116 4.39 -8.17 19.04
C ARG A 116 4.98 -8.32 20.45
N ARG A 117 4.94 -9.53 21.01
CA ARG A 117 5.55 -9.79 22.34
C ARG A 117 7.04 -9.52 22.32
N LYS A 118 7.73 -9.99 21.29
CA LYS A 118 9.18 -9.76 21.14
C LYS A 118 9.54 -8.29 20.99
N LEU A 119 8.77 -7.53 20.22
CA LEU A 119 8.96 -6.08 20.05
C LEU A 119 8.77 -5.35 21.39
N ILE A 120 7.77 -5.73 22.17
CA ILE A 120 7.57 -5.18 23.51
C ILE A 120 8.75 -5.50 24.43
N GLU A 121 9.19 -6.77 24.46
CA GLU A 121 10.32 -7.25 25.25
C GLU A 121 11.65 -6.56 24.86
N SER A 122 11.84 -6.23 23.59
CA SER A 122 13.04 -5.57 23.07
C SER A 122 13.01 -4.03 23.20
N GLY A 123 11.91 -3.44 23.67
CA GLY A 123 11.77 -1.98 23.77
C GLY A 123 11.30 -1.28 22.50
N GLU A 124 10.92 -2.03 21.46
CA GLU A 124 10.48 -1.54 20.15
C GLU A 124 8.97 -1.26 20.16
N TYR A 125 8.55 -0.31 20.98
CA TYR A 125 7.16 0.10 21.17
C TYR A 125 7.00 1.63 21.17
N ASN A 126 5.76 2.09 21.07
CA ASN A 126 5.44 3.51 21.12
C ASN A 126 5.75 4.11 22.50
N LYS A 127 6.48 5.23 22.53
CA LYS A 127 6.93 5.91 23.77
C LYS A 127 5.79 6.40 24.67
N GLU A 128 4.62 6.69 24.10
CA GLU A 128 3.44 7.19 24.79
C GLU A 128 2.48 6.05 25.19
N ASP A 129 2.55 4.91 24.52
CA ASP A 129 1.71 3.74 24.76
C ASP A 129 2.49 2.45 24.50
N HIS A 130 3.01 1.85 25.58
CA HIS A 130 3.87 0.67 25.52
C HIS A 130 3.13 -0.60 25.03
N SER A 131 1.80 -0.55 24.89
CA SER A 131 1.02 -1.65 24.30
C SER A 131 0.99 -1.62 22.77
N LYS A 132 1.47 -0.53 22.15
CA LYS A 132 1.48 -0.35 20.69
C LYS A 132 2.86 -0.52 20.10
N THR A 133 2.93 -1.28 19.02
CA THR A 133 4.12 -1.56 18.23
C THR A 133 3.83 -1.24 16.75
N ALA A 134 4.80 -1.50 15.88
CA ALA A 134 4.60 -1.41 14.44
C ALA A 134 3.51 -2.39 13.93
N ILE A 135 3.27 -3.49 14.64
CA ILE A 135 2.25 -4.49 14.29
C ILE A 135 0.85 -3.86 14.24
N GLU A 136 0.49 -3.04 15.24
CA GLU A 136 -0.80 -2.38 15.29
C GLU A 136 -1.03 -1.42 14.09
N VAL A 137 0.04 -0.82 13.57
CA VAL A 137 -0.04 0.04 12.38
C VAL A 137 -0.31 -0.79 11.13
N LEU A 138 0.39 -1.91 10.97
CA LEU A 138 0.25 -2.80 9.82
C LEU A 138 -1.13 -3.49 9.80
N GLU A 139 -1.61 -3.98 10.94
CA GLU A 139 -2.96 -4.55 11.07
C GLU A 139 -4.06 -3.52 10.77
N ASP A 140 -3.88 -2.26 11.15
CA ASP A 140 -4.79 -1.18 10.79
C ASP A 140 -4.74 -0.86 9.28
N GLU A 141 -3.56 -0.94 8.66
CA GLU A 141 -3.41 -0.82 7.21
C GLU A 141 -4.12 -1.95 6.44
N HIS A 142 -4.07 -3.20 6.93
CA HIS A 142 -4.84 -4.32 6.36
C HIS A 142 -6.33 -4.00 6.23
N ILE A 143 -6.91 -3.43 7.30
CA ILE A 143 -8.32 -3.04 7.35
C ILE A 143 -8.57 -1.87 6.41
N LYS A 144 -7.72 -0.83 6.47
CA LYS A 144 -7.87 0.38 5.64
C LYS A 144 -7.78 0.08 4.15
N ILE A 145 -6.86 -0.79 3.73
CA ILE A 145 -6.71 -1.21 2.32
C ILE A 145 -7.97 -1.93 1.85
N SER A 146 -8.49 -2.85 2.66
CA SER A 146 -9.73 -3.59 2.35
C SER A 146 -10.94 -2.66 2.20
N GLN A 147 -11.09 -1.71 3.13
CA GLN A 147 -12.15 -0.70 3.09
C GLN A 147 -12.02 0.24 1.88
N ALA A 148 -10.81 0.72 1.61
CA ALA A 148 -10.53 1.57 0.46
C ALA A 148 -10.84 0.84 -0.86
N GLY A 149 -10.46 -0.44 -0.98
CA GLY A 149 -10.80 -1.28 -2.12
C GLY A 149 -12.31 -1.39 -2.33
N ALA A 150 -13.08 -1.60 -1.26
CA ALA A 150 -14.54 -1.62 -1.32
C ALA A 150 -15.13 -0.28 -1.77
N VAL A 151 -14.59 0.85 -1.31
CA VAL A 151 -15.02 2.19 -1.76
C VAL A 151 -14.77 2.38 -3.25
N VAL A 152 -13.57 2.07 -3.74
CA VAL A 152 -13.23 2.17 -5.17
C VAL A 152 -14.18 1.31 -6.01
N PHE A 153 -14.41 0.05 -5.61
CA PHE A 153 -15.32 -0.85 -6.32
C PHE A 153 -16.75 -0.28 -6.39
N ASN A 154 -17.28 0.17 -5.26
CA ASN A 154 -18.62 0.73 -5.19
C ASN A 154 -18.75 2.03 -6.00
N PHE A 155 -17.73 2.89 -5.99
CA PHE A 155 -17.75 4.14 -6.75
C PHE A 155 -17.69 3.90 -8.25
N LEU A 156 -16.88 2.94 -8.73
CA LEU A 156 -16.90 2.50 -10.13
C LEU A 156 -18.30 2.01 -10.53
N GLY A 157 -18.90 1.15 -9.71
CA GLY A 157 -20.25 0.63 -9.92
C GLY A 157 -21.32 1.72 -9.94
N LEU A 158 -21.27 2.67 -8.99
CA LEU A 158 -22.20 3.79 -8.90
C LEU A 158 -22.05 4.74 -10.09
N ALA A 159 -20.84 5.20 -10.36
CA ALA A 159 -20.57 6.16 -11.42
C ALA A 159 -20.97 5.61 -12.79
N SER A 160 -20.79 4.31 -13.03
CA SER A 160 -21.23 3.66 -14.28
C SER A 160 -22.72 3.86 -14.58
N LYS A 161 -23.56 3.97 -13.53
CA LYS A 161 -25.03 4.14 -13.61
C LYS A 161 -25.49 5.59 -13.64
N LEU A 162 -24.61 6.56 -13.44
CA LEU A 162 -24.96 7.98 -13.43
C LEU A 162 -25.14 8.54 -14.84
N ASN A 163 -26.25 9.25 -15.07
CA ASN A 163 -26.51 9.95 -16.32
C ASN A 163 -25.94 11.38 -16.36
N HIS A 164 -25.78 12.01 -15.20
CA HIS A 164 -25.22 13.37 -15.10
C HIS A 164 -23.69 13.34 -15.23
N LYS A 165 -23.16 13.82 -16.37
CA LYS A 165 -21.73 13.77 -16.71
C LYS A 165 -20.81 14.43 -15.67
N PRO A 166 -21.10 15.64 -15.15
CA PRO A 166 -20.26 16.25 -14.11
C PRO A 166 -20.18 15.41 -12.83
N SER A 167 -21.31 14.88 -12.34
CA SER A 167 -21.31 14.04 -11.14
C SER A 167 -20.54 12.74 -11.35
N LYS A 168 -20.70 12.11 -12.52
CA LYS A 168 -19.91 10.94 -12.93
C LYS A 168 -18.42 11.24 -12.91
N GLY A 169 -18.00 12.36 -13.49
CA GLY A 169 -16.59 12.79 -13.51
C GLY A 169 -16.01 13.00 -12.11
N ILE A 170 -16.76 13.63 -11.19
CA ILE A 170 -16.33 13.81 -9.80
C ILE A 170 -16.09 12.47 -9.12
N ILE A 171 -17.03 11.53 -9.24
CA ILE A 171 -16.88 10.21 -8.60
C ILE A 171 -15.70 9.45 -9.21
N PHE A 172 -15.50 9.52 -10.54
CA PHE A 172 -14.34 8.90 -11.17
C PHE A 172 -13.01 9.51 -10.72
N GLN A 173 -12.92 10.83 -10.56
CA GLN A 173 -11.73 11.49 -10.01
C GLN A 173 -11.43 10.98 -8.59
N ILE A 174 -12.42 10.95 -7.70
CA ILE A 174 -12.25 10.47 -6.32
C ILE A 174 -11.84 8.99 -6.31
N THR A 175 -12.44 8.18 -7.20
CA THR A 175 -12.10 6.76 -7.36
C THR A 175 -10.64 6.58 -7.79
N TYR A 176 -10.19 7.39 -8.75
CA TYR A 176 -8.81 7.39 -9.21
C TYR A 176 -7.84 7.75 -8.08
N GLU A 177 -8.08 8.85 -7.37
CA GLU A 177 -7.25 9.30 -6.24
C GLU A 177 -7.17 8.23 -5.14
N GLN A 178 -8.31 7.64 -4.79
CA GLN A 178 -8.37 6.57 -3.80
C GLN A 178 -7.64 5.31 -4.26
N GLY A 179 -7.72 4.98 -5.56
CA GLY A 179 -6.98 3.88 -6.18
C GLY A 179 -5.46 4.09 -6.12
N ILE A 180 -4.98 5.28 -6.45
CA ILE A 180 -3.56 5.65 -6.33
C ILE A 180 -3.09 5.55 -4.88
N LYS A 181 -3.88 6.04 -3.94
CA LYS A 181 -3.56 5.93 -2.51
C LYS A 181 -3.44 4.49 -2.03
N ILE A 182 -4.28 3.57 -2.53
CA ILE A 182 -4.14 2.14 -2.22
C ILE A 182 -2.80 1.60 -2.71
N VAL A 183 -2.40 1.95 -3.94
CA VAL A 183 -1.10 1.54 -4.50
C VAL A 183 0.06 2.01 -3.63
N GLU A 184 0.08 3.30 -3.29
CA GLU A 184 1.13 3.88 -2.45
C GLU A 184 1.20 3.24 -1.06
N THR A 185 0.03 3.08 -0.43
CA THR A 185 -0.07 2.47 0.91
C THR A 185 0.45 1.03 0.88
N MET A 186 0.01 0.21 -0.09
CA MET A 186 0.47 -1.17 -0.19
C MET A 186 1.96 -1.29 -0.51
N LYS A 187 2.50 -0.44 -1.39
CA LYS A 187 3.94 -0.43 -1.69
C LYS A 187 4.75 -0.11 -0.42
N LEU A 188 4.28 0.83 0.40
CA LEU A 188 4.95 1.19 1.65
C LEU A 188 4.84 0.07 2.68
N HIS A 189 3.65 -0.51 2.83
CA HIS A 189 3.36 -1.62 3.72
C HIS A 189 4.29 -2.82 3.46
N ILE A 190 4.33 -3.28 2.20
CA ILE A 190 5.23 -4.37 1.76
C ILE A 190 6.69 -4.04 2.06
N PHE A 191 7.11 -2.79 1.80
CA PHE A 191 8.47 -2.36 2.10
C PHE A 191 8.77 -2.41 3.59
N MET A 192 7.86 -1.94 4.44
CA MET A 192 8.03 -1.95 5.90
C MET A 192 8.17 -3.38 6.42
N GLU A 193 7.38 -4.31 5.89
CA GLU A 193 7.45 -5.72 6.28
C GLU A 193 8.75 -6.36 5.82
N ASP A 194 9.05 -6.31 4.52
CA ASP A 194 10.22 -6.97 3.93
C ASP A 194 11.54 -6.41 4.45
N LYS A 195 11.61 -5.09 4.69
CA LYS A 195 12.88 -4.39 4.99
C LYS A 195 13.05 -4.03 6.46
N THR A 196 12.00 -4.19 7.28
CA THR A 196 12.06 -3.84 8.70
C THR A 196 11.51 -4.97 9.54
N LEU A 197 10.25 -5.34 9.36
CA LEU A 197 9.56 -6.26 10.28
C LEU A 197 10.10 -7.69 10.20
N PHE A 198 10.28 -8.23 9.00
CA PHE A 198 10.77 -9.60 8.80
C PHE A 198 12.24 -9.76 9.23
N PRO A 199 13.15 -8.82 8.92
CA PRO A 199 14.49 -8.81 9.52
C PRO A 199 14.48 -8.73 11.05
N LEU A 200 13.58 -7.92 11.64
CA LEU A 200 13.41 -7.87 13.11
C LEU A 200 12.92 -9.21 13.65
N ALA A 201 11.98 -9.88 12.98
CA ALA A 201 11.51 -11.20 13.36
C ALA A 201 12.68 -12.20 13.41
N MET A 202 13.55 -12.20 12.40
CA MET A 202 14.74 -13.06 12.35
C MET A 202 15.73 -12.76 13.49
N LYS A 203 15.84 -11.51 13.93
CA LYS A 203 16.72 -11.11 15.03
C LYS A 203 16.16 -11.44 16.41
N LEU A 204 14.84 -11.33 16.58
CA LEU A 204 14.19 -11.39 17.88
C LEU A 204 13.70 -12.80 18.25
N PHE A 205 13.36 -13.62 17.26
CA PHE A 205 12.98 -15.00 17.51
C PHE A 205 14.20 -15.91 17.62
N THR A 206 14.10 -16.90 18.50
CA THR A 206 15.01 -18.04 18.53
C THR A 206 14.72 -18.98 17.36
N GLN A 207 15.69 -19.82 17.00
CA GLN A 207 15.50 -20.81 15.95
C GLN A 207 14.32 -21.76 16.23
N ASP A 208 14.11 -22.14 17.49
CA ASP A 208 12.99 -23.01 17.88
C ASP A 208 11.64 -22.31 17.70
N GLU A 209 11.54 -21.02 18.03
CA GLU A 209 10.34 -20.21 17.77
C GLU A 209 10.06 -20.06 16.27
N LEU A 210 11.09 -19.81 15.45
CA LEU A 210 10.95 -19.75 13.98
C LEU A 210 10.50 -21.09 13.40
N ASN A 211 11.06 -22.21 13.89
CA ASN A 211 10.67 -23.55 13.47
C ASN A 211 9.22 -23.87 13.85
N ASP A 212 8.76 -23.41 15.02
CA ASP A 212 7.38 -23.56 15.46
C ASP A 212 6.41 -22.73 14.60
N ILE A 213 6.79 -21.49 14.27
CA ILE A 213 6.04 -20.64 13.34
C ILE A 213 5.93 -21.35 11.98
N ASP A 214 7.03 -21.83 11.41
CA ASP A 214 7.04 -22.56 10.13
C ASP A 214 6.07 -23.76 10.17
N ARG A 215 6.12 -24.58 11.22
CA ARG A 215 5.21 -25.72 11.37
C ARG A 215 3.75 -25.30 11.37
N ARG A 216 3.39 -24.30 12.19
CA ARG A 216 2.00 -23.81 12.28
C ARG A 216 1.54 -23.15 10.98
N PHE A 217 2.43 -22.44 10.29
CA PHE A 217 2.15 -21.71 9.06
C PHE A 217 1.78 -22.64 7.90
N PHE A 218 2.42 -23.80 7.78
CA PHE A 218 2.17 -24.78 6.72
C PHE A 218 1.22 -25.91 7.13
N THR A 219 0.65 -25.86 8.34
CA THR A 219 -0.35 -26.86 8.76
C THR A 219 -1.69 -26.53 8.10
N PRO A 220 -2.31 -27.46 7.35
CA PRO A 220 -3.65 -27.27 6.79
C PRO A 220 -4.66 -27.04 7.92
N LEU A 221 -5.56 -26.07 7.73
CA LEU A 221 -6.71 -25.84 8.61
C LEU A 221 -7.70 -27.00 8.58
#